data_AF-A0AAU9FFH1-F1
#
_entry.id   AF-A0AAU9FFH1-F1
#
_cell.length_a   1.000
_cell.length_b   1.000
_cell.length_c   1.000
_cell.angle_alpha   90.00
_cell.angle_beta   90.00
_cell.angle_gamma   90.00
#
_symmetry.space_group_name_H-M   'P 1'
#
loop_
_entity.id
_entity.type
_entity.pdbx_description
1 polymer ?
#
loop_
_entity_poly.entity_id
_entity_poly.type
_entity_poly.pdbx_seq_one_letter_code
_entity_poly.pdbx_strand_id
1 'polypeptide(L)'
;MVIEEWKKSGIATKFPTYRNSGLVTTHSWQLGKREDDRAEGLWRIHDGIYDFTEFIDQHPGGPFWIRETKGTDITEAFEAHHLTTAPEKMIAKYWVRDAAEPRIYTLTLDEGGFYKTLKERVRNELKTIDKKPKRKSDLIHLGVLVSLFLFAIISAKYKSLVALVLAGVALCWTVIVSHNYFHRRDNWQMYAFNLGLMNFTAWRVSHALSHHIYPNSYMDLELSMFEPLLCWIPNPHLKSKAMRYVSWVTEPVAYALAFFIQIATRIFYSLRHTNIMYWHDLLALSIPVSIYLGTGGTVGVLACLRTWLAMTSIASFSFCLIGLNAAHHDPEIYHEGDTNREDRDWGLFQVDTIIDRGDLKWSQFLVLTHFGDHVLHHLFPTLDHGLLPALYPVLYQTLDEFKGHLRECNHIEHMIGQHKQLLRITPNPKPPGSGKKVK
;
A
#
# COMPACT_ATOMS: atom_id res chain seq x y z
N MET A 1 -21.54 -14.04 -27.29
CA MET A 1 -20.35 -13.77 -26.44
C MET A 1 -20.34 -14.80 -25.33
N VAL A 2 -19.24 -15.52 -25.15
CA VAL A 2 -19.03 -16.32 -23.93
C VAL A 2 -18.74 -15.31 -22.83
N ILE A 3 -19.60 -15.24 -21.81
CA ILE A 3 -19.33 -14.43 -20.62
C ILE A 3 -18.21 -15.16 -19.87
N GLU A 4 -17.04 -14.53 -19.79
CA GLU A 4 -15.94 -15.05 -18.98
C GLU A 4 -16.25 -14.77 -17.51
N GLU A 5 -16.97 -15.68 -16.85
CA GLU A 5 -17.39 -15.55 -15.44
C GLU A 5 -16.23 -15.18 -14.51
N TRP A 6 -15.02 -15.67 -14.81
CA TRP A 6 -13.81 -15.38 -14.05
C TRP A 6 -13.43 -13.90 -14.05
N LYS A 7 -13.84 -13.11 -15.06
CA LYS A 7 -13.60 -11.66 -15.17
C LYS A 7 -14.63 -10.81 -14.43
N LYS A 8 -15.67 -11.40 -13.86
CA LYS A 8 -16.66 -10.66 -13.08
C LYS A 8 -15.99 -10.14 -11.79
N SER A 9 -15.98 -8.82 -11.59
CA SER A 9 -15.46 -8.23 -10.35
C SER A 9 -16.54 -8.21 -9.27
N GLY A 10 -16.10 -8.44 -8.04
CA GLY A 10 -16.92 -8.32 -6.84
C GLY A 10 -17.17 -6.87 -6.41
N ILE A 11 -16.39 -5.90 -6.90
CA ILE A 11 -16.50 -4.48 -6.50
C ILE A 11 -16.71 -3.50 -7.66
N ALA A 12 -16.75 -4.00 -8.90
CA ALA A 12 -16.94 -3.17 -10.08
C ALA A 12 -17.85 -3.84 -11.12
N THR A 13 -18.49 -3.04 -11.96
CA THR A 13 -19.38 -3.51 -13.05
C THR A 13 -18.62 -4.06 -14.26
N LYS A 14 -17.30 -3.86 -14.32
CA LYS A 14 -16.42 -4.37 -15.40
C LYS A 14 -15.08 -4.86 -14.86
N PHE A 15 -14.42 -5.69 -15.66
CA PHE A 15 -13.04 -6.10 -15.44
C PHE A 15 -12.07 -4.96 -15.80
N PRO A 16 -11.02 -4.69 -14.99
CA PRO A 16 -10.08 -3.62 -15.27
C PRO A 16 -9.27 -3.87 -16.53
N THR A 17 -9.22 -2.86 -17.41
CA THR A 17 -8.57 -2.95 -18.70
C THR A 17 -7.04 -3.10 -18.56
N TYR A 18 -6.44 -2.51 -17.52
CA TYR A 18 -4.99 -2.60 -17.30
C TYR A 18 -4.47 -4.03 -17.11
N ARG A 19 -5.32 -4.95 -16.63
CA ARG A 19 -4.96 -6.36 -16.46
C ARG A 19 -4.74 -7.10 -17.79
N ASN A 20 -5.14 -6.51 -18.91
CA ASN A 20 -4.83 -7.02 -20.25
C ASN A 20 -3.47 -6.54 -20.78
N SER A 21 -2.75 -5.68 -20.04
CA SER A 21 -1.42 -5.20 -20.42
C SER A 21 -0.39 -6.32 -20.41
N GLY A 22 0.48 -6.36 -21.42
CA GLY A 22 1.62 -7.31 -21.46
C GLY A 22 2.66 -7.08 -20.36
N LEU A 23 2.70 -5.88 -19.77
CA LEU A 23 3.49 -5.56 -18.59
C LEU A 23 2.68 -4.68 -17.64
N VAL A 24 2.43 -5.19 -16.43
CA VAL A 24 1.69 -4.49 -15.39
C VAL A 24 2.64 -3.54 -14.64
N THR A 25 2.34 -2.25 -14.69
CA THR A 25 3.07 -1.15 -14.03
C THR A 25 2.08 -0.15 -13.44
N THR A 26 2.58 0.80 -12.63
CA THR A 26 1.79 1.95 -12.18
C THR A 26 1.23 2.75 -13.35
N HIS A 27 2.01 2.93 -14.42
CA HIS A 27 1.59 3.64 -15.61
C HIS A 27 0.47 2.90 -16.37
N SER A 28 0.59 1.59 -16.60
CA SER A 28 -0.49 0.83 -17.27
C SER A 28 -1.78 0.82 -16.44
N TRP A 29 -1.65 0.76 -15.10
CA TRP A 29 -2.80 0.86 -14.19
C TRP A 29 -3.51 2.21 -14.32
N GLN A 30 -2.76 3.32 -14.33
CA GLN A 30 -3.33 4.66 -14.51
C GLN A 30 -4.01 4.82 -15.88
N LEU A 31 -3.42 4.29 -16.95
CA LEU A 31 -4.04 4.31 -18.28
C LEU A 31 -5.36 3.53 -18.30
N GLY A 32 -5.37 2.32 -17.72
CA GLY A 32 -6.58 1.53 -17.61
C GLY A 32 -7.67 2.24 -16.79
N LYS A 33 -7.31 2.87 -15.66
CA LYS A 33 -8.26 3.68 -14.89
C LYS A 33 -8.84 4.84 -15.67
N ARG A 34 -8.02 5.55 -16.46
CA ARG A 34 -8.52 6.65 -17.32
C ARG A 34 -9.52 6.17 -18.38
N GLU A 35 -9.35 4.95 -18.86
CA GLU A 35 -10.28 4.32 -19.79
C GLU A 35 -11.56 3.82 -19.09
N ASP A 36 -11.41 3.28 -17.87
CA ASP A 36 -12.47 2.55 -17.17
C ASP A 36 -13.38 3.44 -16.31
N ASP A 37 -12.83 4.48 -15.68
CA ASP A 37 -13.47 5.19 -14.56
C ASP A 37 -14.57 6.19 -14.95
N ARG A 38 -14.81 6.38 -16.27
CA ARG A 38 -15.85 7.31 -16.77
C ARG A 38 -15.73 8.71 -16.16
N ALA A 39 -14.50 9.23 -16.06
CA ALA A 39 -14.20 10.55 -15.52
C ALA A 39 -14.07 11.64 -16.62
N GLU A 40 -14.38 11.31 -17.87
CA GLU A 40 -14.49 12.26 -18.99
C GLU A 40 -13.22 13.11 -19.23
N GLY A 41 -12.04 12.55 -18.94
CA GLY A 41 -10.75 13.24 -19.08
C GLY A 41 -10.45 14.29 -17.99
N LEU A 42 -11.36 14.45 -17.02
CA LEU A 42 -11.26 15.33 -15.86
C LEU A 42 -11.21 14.50 -14.57
N TRP A 43 -11.51 15.08 -13.41
CA TRP A 43 -11.56 14.33 -12.14
C TRP A 43 -13.00 14.05 -11.77
N ARG A 44 -13.31 12.78 -11.46
CA ARG A 44 -14.64 12.40 -10.97
C ARG A 44 -14.61 12.21 -9.46
N ILE A 45 -15.56 12.83 -8.76
CA ILE A 45 -15.86 12.60 -7.34
C ILE A 45 -17.37 12.41 -7.22
N HIS A 46 -17.78 11.23 -6.77
CA HIS A 46 -19.16 10.75 -6.80
C HIS A 46 -19.71 10.84 -8.23
N ASP A 47 -20.83 11.54 -8.43
CA ASP A 47 -21.40 11.80 -9.75
C ASP A 47 -21.01 13.15 -10.35
N GLY A 48 -20.13 13.91 -9.68
CA GLY A 48 -19.63 15.19 -10.19
C GLY A 48 -18.34 15.06 -10.98
N ILE A 49 -18.23 15.83 -12.06
CA ILE A 49 -17.01 16.05 -12.84
C ILE A 49 -16.43 17.43 -12.49
N TYR A 50 -15.15 17.45 -12.13
CA TYR A 50 -14.43 18.62 -11.64
C TYR A 50 -13.20 18.92 -12.49
N ASP A 51 -12.89 20.19 -12.71
CA ASP A 51 -11.64 20.63 -13.33
C ASP A 51 -10.70 21.25 -12.30
N PHE A 52 -9.70 20.47 -11.88
CA PHE A 52 -8.68 20.90 -10.93
C PHE A 52 -7.40 21.41 -11.61
N THR A 53 -7.41 21.71 -12.92
CA THR A 53 -6.19 22.11 -13.66
C THR A 53 -5.47 23.28 -12.98
N GLU A 54 -6.19 24.34 -12.63
CA GLU A 54 -5.63 25.52 -11.94
C GLU A 54 -5.32 25.28 -10.45
N PHE A 55 -5.78 24.15 -9.89
CA PHE A 55 -5.62 23.80 -8.48
C PHE A 55 -4.43 22.87 -8.21
N ILE A 56 -3.88 22.21 -9.24
CA ILE A 56 -2.82 21.19 -9.09
C ILE A 56 -1.69 21.68 -8.17
N ASP A 57 -1.10 22.83 -8.48
CA ASP A 57 0.06 23.34 -7.73
C ASP A 57 -0.32 24.03 -6.40
N GLN A 58 -1.62 24.20 -6.14
CA GLN A 58 -2.16 24.77 -4.90
C GLN A 58 -2.64 23.70 -3.91
N HIS A 59 -2.65 22.43 -4.32
CA HIS A 59 -3.16 21.34 -3.49
C HIS A 59 -2.33 21.19 -2.20
N PRO A 60 -2.93 21.32 -0.99
CA PRO A 60 -2.18 21.26 0.27
C PRO A 60 -1.44 19.95 0.53
N GLY A 61 -1.91 18.83 -0.05
CA GLY A 61 -1.27 17.52 0.03
C GLY A 61 -0.09 17.33 -0.94
N GLY A 62 0.14 18.30 -1.84
CA GLY A 62 1.16 18.24 -2.90
C GLY A 62 0.55 18.02 -4.29
N PRO A 63 1.19 18.52 -5.36
CA PRO A 63 0.64 18.50 -6.73
C PRO A 63 0.57 17.12 -7.36
N PHE A 64 1.38 16.17 -6.87
CA PHE A 64 1.48 14.80 -7.39
C PHE A 64 0.11 14.15 -7.52
N TRP A 65 -0.70 14.18 -6.44
CA TRP A 65 -1.96 13.46 -6.36
C TRP A 65 -2.96 13.89 -7.44
N ILE A 66 -3.13 15.19 -7.64
CA ILE A 66 -4.07 15.73 -8.62
C ILE A 66 -3.54 15.51 -10.04
N ARG A 67 -2.23 15.72 -10.27
CA ARG A 67 -1.61 15.52 -11.58
C ARG A 67 -1.74 14.07 -12.07
N GLU A 68 -1.43 13.11 -11.20
CA GLU A 68 -1.42 11.69 -11.56
C GLU A 68 -2.82 11.11 -11.77
N THR A 69 -3.82 11.64 -11.08
CA THR A 69 -5.22 11.15 -11.13
C THR A 69 -6.10 11.87 -12.15
N LYS A 70 -5.52 12.74 -13.00
CA LYS A 70 -6.31 13.37 -14.06
C LYS A 70 -6.96 12.30 -14.94
N GLY A 71 -8.25 12.44 -15.22
CA GLY A 71 -9.00 11.47 -16.02
C GLY A 71 -9.45 10.24 -15.26
N THR A 72 -9.35 10.17 -13.93
CA THR A 72 -9.78 9.01 -13.12
C THR A 72 -10.91 9.38 -12.15
N ASP A 73 -11.60 8.36 -11.65
CA ASP A 73 -12.51 8.47 -10.51
C ASP A 73 -11.68 8.40 -9.23
N ILE A 74 -11.74 9.48 -8.45
CA ILE A 74 -10.98 9.67 -7.21
C ILE A 74 -11.90 9.72 -5.99
N THR A 75 -13.12 9.19 -6.08
CA THR A 75 -14.14 9.30 -5.01
C THR A 75 -13.64 8.71 -3.69
N GLU A 76 -13.25 7.43 -3.67
CA GLU A 76 -12.78 6.78 -2.44
C GLU A 76 -11.46 7.41 -1.95
N ALA A 77 -10.55 7.77 -2.86
CA ALA A 77 -9.31 8.45 -2.51
C ALA A 77 -9.56 9.81 -1.86
N PHE A 78 -10.51 10.59 -2.40
CA PHE A 78 -10.92 11.88 -1.85
C PHE A 78 -11.50 11.70 -0.44
N GLU A 79 -12.37 10.71 -0.25
CA GLU A 79 -12.98 10.43 1.06
C GLU A 79 -11.97 9.95 2.10
N ALA A 80 -11.07 9.03 1.73
CA ALA A 80 -10.08 8.43 2.64
C ALA A 80 -8.99 9.42 3.09
N HIS A 81 -8.60 10.35 2.21
CA HIS A 81 -7.46 11.24 2.46
C HIS A 81 -7.87 12.60 3.06
N HIS A 82 -9.15 12.93 3.08
CA HIS A 82 -9.66 14.19 3.64
C HIS A 82 -10.54 13.97 4.87
N LEU A 83 -9.96 14.13 6.06
CA LEU A 83 -10.71 13.94 7.31
C LEU A 83 -11.68 15.07 7.63
N THR A 84 -11.41 16.30 7.18
CA THR A 84 -12.25 17.48 7.46
C THR A 84 -13.31 17.69 6.38
N THR A 85 -14.35 18.49 6.65
CA THR A 85 -15.38 18.88 5.67
C THR A 85 -15.00 20.08 4.79
N ALA A 86 -13.81 20.67 5.01
CA ALA A 86 -13.39 21.84 4.23
C ALA A 86 -13.18 21.55 2.74
N PRO A 87 -12.56 20.41 2.33
CA PRO A 87 -12.41 20.05 0.92
C PRO A 87 -13.73 19.93 0.17
N GLU A 88 -14.76 19.30 0.77
CA GLU A 88 -16.09 19.16 0.17
C GLU A 88 -16.70 20.51 -0.23
N LYS A 89 -16.54 21.54 0.62
CA LYS A 89 -17.00 22.90 0.32
C LYS A 89 -16.13 23.59 -0.73
N MET A 90 -14.82 23.34 -0.67
CA MET A 90 -13.84 24.01 -1.52
C MET A 90 -13.90 23.54 -2.98
N ILE A 91 -14.24 22.27 -3.23
CA ILE A 91 -14.28 21.73 -4.59
C ILE A 91 -15.46 22.24 -5.43
N ALA A 92 -16.50 22.81 -4.80
CA ALA A 92 -17.70 23.28 -5.48
C ALA A 92 -17.40 24.29 -6.61
N LYS A 93 -16.38 25.15 -6.45
CA LYS A 93 -15.98 26.12 -7.49
C LYS A 93 -15.28 25.50 -8.70
N TYR A 94 -14.85 24.24 -8.61
CA TYR A 94 -14.21 23.50 -9.70
C TYR A 94 -15.18 22.53 -10.38
N TRP A 95 -16.43 22.42 -9.89
CA TRP A 95 -17.45 21.58 -10.51
C TRP A 95 -17.78 22.09 -11.91
N VAL A 96 -17.90 21.17 -12.86
CA VAL A 96 -18.20 21.47 -14.26
C VAL A 96 -19.60 21.00 -14.62
N ARG A 97 -19.91 19.74 -14.30
CA ARG A 97 -21.17 19.06 -14.63
C ARG A 97 -21.29 17.72 -13.87
N ASP A 98 -22.45 17.09 -13.98
CA ASP A 98 -22.60 15.69 -13.58
C ASP A 98 -22.05 14.75 -14.66
N ALA A 99 -21.60 13.57 -14.23
CA ALA A 99 -21.05 12.54 -15.09
C ALA A 99 -22.16 11.95 -16.00
N ALA A 100 -21.83 11.73 -17.27
CA ALA A 100 -22.77 11.20 -18.25
C ALA A 100 -23.18 9.73 -18.00
N GLU A 101 -22.32 8.96 -17.34
CA GLU A 101 -22.54 7.55 -17.03
C GLU A 101 -22.35 7.25 -15.53
N PRO A 102 -23.05 6.25 -14.98
CA PRO A 102 -22.84 5.80 -13.60
C PRO A 102 -21.40 5.35 -13.35
N ARG A 103 -20.94 5.44 -12.10
CA ARG A 103 -19.65 4.91 -11.66
C ARG A 103 -19.55 3.42 -11.96
N ILE A 104 -18.33 2.92 -12.15
CA ILE A 104 -18.10 1.47 -12.30
C ILE A 104 -18.00 0.76 -10.95
N TYR A 105 -17.65 1.46 -9.88
CA TYR A 105 -17.49 0.89 -8.54
C TYR A 105 -18.84 0.70 -7.86
N THR A 106 -19.00 -0.41 -7.15
CA THR A 106 -20.27 -0.81 -6.50
C THR A 106 -20.19 -0.73 -4.96
N LEU A 107 -19.10 -0.19 -4.43
CA LEU A 107 -18.96 0.13 -3.00
C LEU A 107 -19.63 1.48 -2.73
N THR A 108 -20.25 1.62 -1.56
CA THR A 108 -21.00 2.83 -1.16
C THR A 108 -20.25 3.61 -0.09
N LEU A 109 -20.52 4.92 -0.05
CA LEU A 109 -19.95 5.90 0.88
C LEU A 109 -21.09 6.76 1.45
N ASP A 110 -22.17 6.10 1.85
CA ASP A 110 -23.41 6.75 2.29
C ASP A 110 -23.18 7.53 3.58
N GLU A 111 -23.79 8.72 3.74
CA GLU A 111 -23.57 9.59 4.91
C GLU A 111 -23.96 8.92 6.25
N GLY A 112 -24.88 7.96 6.23
CA GLY A 112 -25.25 7.12 7.38
C GLY A 112 -24.57 5.75 7.42
N GLY A 113 -23.64 5.49 6.49
CA GLY A 113 -22.86 4.26 6.41
C GLY A 113 -21.77 4.18 7.48
N PHE A 114 -21.14 3.01 7.58
CA PHE A 114 -20.09 2.74 8.55
C PHE A 114 -18.91 3.70 8.37
N TYR A 115 -18.42 3.89 7.14
CA TYR A 115 -17.22 4.70 6.93
C TYR A 115 -17.43 6.17 7.30
N LYS A 116 -18.54 6.78 6.85
CA LYS A 116 -18.85 8.19 7.12
C LYS A 116 -19.08 8.44 8.61
N THR A 117 -19.78 7.52 9.29
CA THR A 117 -19.96 7.55 10.74
C THR A 117 -18.62 7.48 11.47
N LEU A 118 -17.75 6.53 11.09
CA LEU A 118 -16.43 6.37 11.70
C LEU A 118 -15.56 7.62 11.47
N LYS A 119 -15.54 8.14 10.24
CA LYS A 119 -14.77 9.33 9.84
C LYS A 119 -15.19 10.56 10.65
N GLU A 120 -16.48 10.75 10.90
CA GLU A 120 -16.97 11.84 11.77
C GLU A 120 -16.48 11.68 13.22
N ARG A 121 -16.61 10.48 13.80
CA ARG A 121 -16.17 10.22 15.18
C ARG A 121 -14.66 10.41 15.33
N VAL A 122 -13.87 9.90 14.39
CA VAL A 122 -12.41 10.09 14.35
C VAL A 122 -12.07 11.58 14.24
N ARG A 123 -12.74 12.35 13.37
CA ARG A 123 -12.54 13.80 13.27
C ARG A 123 -12.77 14.51 14.61
N ASN A 124 -13.76 14.07 15.39
CA ASN A 124 -14.03 14.63 16.71
C ASN A 124 -12.95 14.23 17.72
N GLU A 125 -12.56 12.96 17.75
CA GLU A 125 -11.51 12.44 18.64
C GLU A 125 -10.16 13.15 18.39
N LEU A 126 -9.80 13.40 17.13
CA LEU A 126 -8.57 14.10 16.74
C LEU A 126 -8.42 15.53 17.31
N LYS A 127 -9.50 16.13 17.81
CA LYS A 127 -9.47 17.44 18.49
C LYS A 127 -8.84 17.35 19.88
N THR A 128 -8.96 16.21 20.55
CA THR A 128 -8.61 16.03 21.97
C THR A 128 -7.44 15.09 22.22
N ILE A 129 -7.12 14.18 21.28
CA ILE A 129 -6.01 13.23 21.49
C ILE A 129 -4.64 13.91 21.66
N ASP A 130 -3.75 13.22 22.39
CA ASP A 130 -2.34 13.60 22.47
C ASP A 130 -1.64 13.41 21.11
N LYS A 131 -0.97 14.46 20.66
CA LYS A 131 -0.24 14.49 19.38
C LYS A 131 1.26 14.28 19.54
N LYS A 132 1.78 14.15 20.76
CA LYS A 132 3.20 13.84 21.04
C LYS A 132 3.71 12.57 20.34
N PRO A 133 2.93 11.48 20.17
CA PRO A 133 3.40 10.29 19.47
C PRO A 133 3.95 10.55 18.07
N LYS A 134 3.48 11.57 17.36
CA LYS A 134 4.04 11.96 16.04
C LYS A 134 5.54 12.26 16.11
N ARG A 135 5.97 13.00 17.14
CA ARG A 135 7.39 13.30 17.34
C ARG A 135 8.20 12.04 17.59
N LYS A 136 7.62 11.04 18.25
CA LYS A 136 8.25 9.73 18.43
C LYS A 136 8.39 8.99 17.10
N SER A 137 7.43 9.09 16.18
CA SER A 137 7.56 8.58 14.81
C SER A 137 8.73 9.23 14.06
N ASP A 138 8.88 10.56 14.18
CA ASP A 138 10.01 11.29 13.57
C ASP A 138 11.36 10.84 14.14
N LEU A 139 11.45 10.63 15.47
CA LEU A 139 12.68 10.16 16.12
C LEU A 139 13.01 8.70 15.77
N ILE A 140 12.00 7.84 15.64
CA ILE A 140 12.18 6.45 15.21
C ILE A 140 12.72 6.42 13.78
N HIS A 141 12.11 7.18 12.86
CA HIS A 141 12.55 7.29 11.47
C HIS A 141 14.02 7.76 11.38
N LEU A 142 14.35 8.85 12.07
CA LEU A 142 15.73 9.36 12.09
C LEU A 142 16.70 8.33 12.70
N GLY A 143 16.30 7.66 13.79
CA GLY A 143 17.12 6.65 14.45
C GLY A 143 17.44 5.45 13.57
N VAL A 144 16.45 4.90 12.84
CA VAL A 144 16.69 3.78 11.92
C VAL A 144 17.50 4.21 10.69
N LEU A 145 17.27 5.43 10.19
CA LEU A 145 18.01 5.99 9.06
C LEU A 145 19.50 6.21 9.41
N VAL A 146 19.79 6.75 10.60
CA VAL A 146 21.18 6.91 11.06
C VAL A 146 21.84 5.54 11.29
N SER A 147 21.10 4.61 11.89
CA SER A 147 21.58 3.25 12.14
C SER A 147 21.95 2.52 10.84
N LEU A 148 21.17 2.71 9.78
CA LEU A 148 21.46 2.20 8.43
C LEU A 148 22.87 2.59 7.96
N PHE A 149 23.20 3.88 7.96
CA PHE A 149 24.50 4.35 7.48
C PHE A 149 25.64 3.90 8.40
N LEU A 150 25.44 3.95 9.72
CA LEU A 150 26.44 3.50 10.70
C LEU A 150 26.78 2.02 10.53
N PHE A 151 25.78 1.14 10.47
CA PHE A 151 26.01 -0.29 10.32
C PHE A 151 26.60 -0.65 8.95
N ALA A 152 26.22 0.05 7.88
CA ALA A 152 26.81 -0.13 6.55
C ALA A 152 28.33 0.19 6.56
N ILE A 153 28.72 1.31 7.18
CA ILE A 153 30.13 1.71 7.31
C ILE A 153 30.90 0.69 8.18
N ILE A 154 30.34 0.30 9.33
CA ILE A 154 30.95 -0.68 10.25
C ILE A 154 31.14 -2.03 9.54
N SER A 155 30.12 -2.50 8.81
CA SER A 155 30.17 -3.75 8.06
C SER A 155 31.32 -3.75 7.06
N ALA A 156 31.44 -2.70 6.25
CA ALA A 156 32.49 -2.60 5.26
C ALA A 156 33.89 -2.47 5.88
N LYS A 157 34.04 -1.61 6.91
CA LYS A 157 35.33 -1.33 7.56
C LYS A 157 35.90 -2.55 8.27
N TYR A 158 35.05 -3.26 9.02
CA TYR A 158 35.47 -4.37 9.87
C TYR A 158 35.14 -5.74 9.29
N LYS A 159 34.59 -5.79 8.07
CA LYS A 159 34.10 -7.03 7.41
C LYS A 159 33.12 -7.81 8.31
N SER A 160 32.31 -7.09 9.09
CA SER A 160 31.39 -7.68 10.07
C SER A 160 30.09 -8.13 9.40
N LEU A 161 29.83 -9.43 9.47
CA LEU A 161 28.58 -10.03 9.01
C LEU A 161 27.38 -9.59 9.86
N VAL A 162 27.57 -9.46 11.17
CA VAL A 162 26.51 -8.97 12.07
C VAL A 162 26.11 -7.55 11.69
N ALA A 163 27.08 -6.67 11.45
CA ALA A 163 26.80 -5.31 11.00
C ALA A 163 26.17 -5.28 9.59
N LEU A 164 26.50 -6.23 8.71
CA LEU A 164 25.84 -6.35 7.39
C LEU A 164 24.35 -6.65 7.54
N VAL A 165 24.02 -7.63 8.39
CA VAL A 165 22.62 -8.01 8.66
C VAL A 165 21.87 -6.86 9.32
N LEU A 166 22.47 -6.20 10.32
CA LEU A 166 21.87 -5.03 10.96
C LEU A 166 21.67 -3.85 9.99
N ALA A 167 22.59 -3.64 9.05
CA ALA A 167 22.43 -2.64 8.00
C ALA A 167 21.27 -2.99 7.06
N GLY A 168 21.12 -4.27 6.68
CA GLY A 168 19.99 -4.75 5.88
C GLY A 168 18.64 -4.61 6.59
N VAL A 169 18.57 -4.96 7.87
CA VAL A 169 17.37 -4.76 8.71
C VAL A 169 17.05 -3.28 8.87
N ALA A 170 18.05 -2.44 9.13
CA ALA A 170 17.86 -0.99 9.22
C ALA A 170 17.41 -0.37 7.89
N LEU A 171 17.90 -0.88 6.74
CA LEU A 171 17.41 -0.47 5.43
C LEU A 171 15.95 -0.86 5.23
N CYS A 172 15.58 -2.11 5.53
CA CYS A 172 14.20 -2.58 5.49
C CYS A 172 13.27 -1.67 6.33
N TRP A 173 13.62 -1.46 7.60
CA TRP A 173 12.84 -0.61 8.49
C TRP A 173 12.83 0.85 8.06
N THR A 174 13.91 1.38 7.47
CA THR A 174 13.89 2.73 6.90
C THR A 174 12.86 2.84 5.77
N VAL A 175 12.78 1.83 4.89
CA VAL A 175 11.79 1.78 3.82
C VAL A 175 10.38 1.69 4.41
N ILE A 176 10.12 0.77 5.35
CA ILE A 176 8.79 0.59 5.96
C ILE A 176 8.36 1.84 6.74
N VAL A 177 9.21 2.42 7.58
CA VAL A 177 8.84 3.63 8.35
C VAL A 177 8.59 4.82 7.42
N SER A 178 9.25 4.90 6.26
CA SER A 178 9.03 5.96 5.27
C SER A 178 7.63 5.91 4.64
N HIS A 179 6.95 4.77 4.68
CA HIS A 179 5.58 4.62 4.17
C HIS A 179 4.57 5.52 4.91
N ASN A 180 4.71 5.66 6.23
CA ASN A 180 3.93 6.60 7.04
C ASN A 180 3.98 8.05 6.50
N TYR A 181 5.06 8.41 5.79
CA TYR A 181 5.30 9.78 5.35
C TYR A 181 4.86 10.06 3.91
N PHE A 182 4.87 9.06 3.01
CA PHE A 182 4.46 9.33 1.63
C PHE A 182 2.95 9.44 1.47
N HIS A 183 2.14 8.94 2.41
CA HIS A 183 0.68 9.17 2.45
C HIS A 183 0.33 10.60 2.87
N ARG A 184 1.27 11.31 3.50
CA ARG A 184 1.10 12.67 4.01
C ARG A 184 1.53 13.71 2.97
N ARG A 185 1.28 14.98 3.30
CA ARG A 185 1.88 16.12 2.58
C ARG A 185 3.38 15.90 2.40
N ASP A 186 3.88 16.25 1.22
CA ASP A 186 5.29 16.15 0.86
C ASP A 186 6.21 16.64 2.00
N ASN A 187 7.18 15.79 2.33
CA ASN A 187 8.12 15.97 3.42
C ASN A 187 9.42 15.25 3.05
N TRP A 188 10.50 15.49 3.79
CA TRP A 188 11.79 14.91 3.42
C TRP A 188 11.89 13.41 3.76
N GLN A 189 11.15 12.94 4.78
CA GLN A 189 11.20 11.56 5.25
C GLN A 189 10.72 10.56 4.18
N MET A 190 9.78 10.98 3.33
CA MET A 190 9.28 10.13 2.24
C MET A 190 10.39 9.70 1.25
N TYR A 191 11.42 10.53 1.05
CA TYR A 191 12.53 10.23 0.15
C TYR A 191 13.42 9.10 0.66
N ALA A 192 13.43 8.81 1.97
CA ALA A 192 14.19 7.69 2.52
C ALA A 192 13.65 6.33 2.03
N PHE A 193 12.40 6.28 1.56
CA PHE A 193 11.84 5.10 0.88
C PHE A 193 12.68 4.68 -0.34
N ASN A 194 13.24 5.64 -1.08
CA ASN A 194 14.03 5.38 -2.28
C ASN A 194 15.40 4.74 -2.00
N LEU A 195 15.87 4.71 -0.74
CA LEU A 195 17.11 4.03 -0.38
C LEU A 195 17.05 2.52 -0.64
N GLY A 196 15.84 1.93 -0.63
CA GLY A 196 15.59 0.53 -0.96
C GLY A 196 15.45 0.24 -2.45
N LEU A 197 15.93 1.09 -3.37
CA LEU A 197 15.73 0.96 -4.83
C LEU A 197 14.25 0.99 -5.29
N MET A 198 13.32 1.17 -4.38
CA MET A 198 11.92 1.46 -4.67
C MET A 198 11.74 2.94 -4.97
N ASN A 199 10.50 3.36 -5.27
CA ASN A 199 10.21 4.75 -5.53
C ASN A 199 8.88 5.16 -4.88
N PHE A 200 8.91 6.20 -4.04
CA PHE A 200 7.71 6.64 -3.32
C PHE A 200 6.62 7.16 -4.28
N THR A 201 6.94 7.72 -5.44
CA THR A 201 5.92 8.17 -6.41
C THR A 201 5.19 6.97 -7.02
N ALA A 202 5.93 5.92 -7.39
CA ALA A 202 5.34 4.66 -7.82
C ALA A 202 4.49 4.04 -6.71
N TRP A 203 4.96 4.06 -5.46
CA TRP A 203 4.23 3.54 -4.31
C TRP A 203 3.00 4.37 -3.93
N ARG A 204 2.98 5.68 -4.15
CA ARG A 204 1.76 6.47 -4.02
C ARG A 204 0.68 6.01 -5.00
N VAL A 205 1.05 5.50 -6.18
CA VAL A 205 0.09 4.91 -7.12
C VAL A 205 -0.27 3.48 -6.71
N SER A 206 0.72 2.58 -6.62
CA SER A 206 0.46 1.15 -6.39
C SER A 206 -0.13 0.87 -5.01
N HIS A 207 0.38 1.55 -3.99
CA HIS A 207 -0.04 1.33 -2.62
C HIS A 207 -1.20 2.26 -2.24
N ALA A 208 -1.01 3.60 -2.33
CA ALA A 208 -1.98 4.54 -1.78
C ALA A 208 -3.25 4.73 -2.63
N LEU A 209 -3.14 4.76 -3.97
CA LEU A 209 -4.30 4.95 -4.86
C LEU A 209 -4.95 3.64 -5.31
N SER A 210 -4.20 2.54 -5.29
CA SER A 210 -4.68 1.23 -5.73
C SER A 210 -4.95 0.31 -4.54
N HIS A 211 -3.92 -0.17 -3.85
CA HIS A 211 -4.07 -1.17 -2.79
C HIS A 211 -4.89 -0.68 -1.60
N HIS A 212 -4.67 0.53 -1.08
CA HIS A 212 -5.45 1.11 0.02
C HIS A 212 -6.93 1.30 -0.32
N ILE A 213 -7.22 1.58 -1.59
CA ILE A 213 -8.58 1.91 -2.01
C ILE A 213 -9.38 0.66 -2.36
N TYR A 214 -8.73 -0.33 -2.98
CA TYR A 214 -9.37 -1.51 -3.52
C TYR A 214 -8.64 -2.82 -3.14
N PRO A 215 -8.24 -3.03 -1.87
CA PRO A 215 -7.38 -4.15 -1.49
C PRO A 215 -7.99 -5.50 -1.87
N ASN A 216 -7.13 -6.43 -2.26
CA ASN A 216 -7.47 -7.81 -2.62
C ASN A 216 -8.47 -7.98 -3.79
N SER A 217 -8.79 -6.92 -4.54
CA SER A 217 -9.70 -6.95 -5.69
C SER A 217 -8.95 -7.03 -7.03
N TYR A 218 -9.66 -7.17 -8.17
CA TYR A 218 -9.02 -7.02 -9.48
C TYR A 218 -8.41 -5.61 -9.71
N MET A 219 -8.86 -4.60 -8.96
CA MET A 219 -8.36 -3.22 -9.06
C MET A 219 -7.07 -3.00 -8.26
N ASP A 220 -6.68 -3.99 -7.43
CA ASP A 220 -5.45 -3.98 -6.64
C ASP A 220 -4.22 -4.28 -7.52
N LEU A 221 -3.39 -3.26 -7.69
CA LEU A 221 -2.15 -3.35 -8.45
C LEU A 221 -1.13 -4.21 -7.73
N GLU A 222 -1.12 -4.25 -6.39
CA GLU A 222 -0.16 -5.06 -5.64
C GLU A 222 -0.38 -6.55 -5.92
N LEU A 223 -1.63 -7.03 -5.98
CA LEU A 223 -1.90 -8.40 -6.42
C LEU A 223 -1.35 -8.66 -7.82
N SER A 224 -1.68 -7.77 -8.76
CA SER A 224 -1.37 -7.94 -10.18
C SER A 224 0.13 -7.88 -10.48
N MET A 225 0.90 -7.12 -9.69
CA MET A 225 2.35 -6.97 -9.88
C MET A 225 3.16 -8.20 -9.45
N PHE A 226 2.62 -9.05 -8.58
CA PHE A 226 3.25 -10.32 -8.24
C PHE A 226 2.79 -11.49 -9.13
N GLU A 227 1.72 -11.31 -9.92
CA GLU A 227 1.25 -12.32 -10.85
C GLU A 227 2.22 -12.50 -12.04
N PRO A 228 2.40 -13.74 -12.55
CA PRO A 228 1.77 -14.97 -12.07
C PRO A 228 2.54 -15.63 -10.91
N LEU A 229 3.68 -15.08 -10.48
CA LEU A 229 4.60 -15.71 -9.53
C LEU A 229 3.98 -15.95 -8.15
N LEU A 230 3.28 -14.96 -7.59
CA LEU A 230 2.42 -15.09 -6.43
C LEU A 230 1.02 -14.65 -6.83
N CYS A 231 0.04 -15.54 -6.68
CA CYS A 231 -1.35 -15.30 -7.07
C CYS A 231 -2.28 -15.64 -5.90
N TRP A 232 -2.80 -14.60 -5.27
CA TRP A 232 -3.72 -14.73 -4.12
C TRP A 232 -5.20 -14.74 -4.53
N ILE A 233 -5.54 -14.43 -5.77
CA ILE A 233 -6.92 -14.56 -6.26
C ILE A 233 -7.23 -16.07 -6.41
N PRO A 234 -8.26 -16.59 -5.73
CA PRO A 234 -8.58 -18.02 -5.72
C PRO A 234 -9.33 -18.44 -7.00
N ASN A 235 -8.68 -18.31 -8.15
CA ASN A 235 -9.29 -18.53 -9.45
C ASN A 235 -8.46 -19.48 -10.32
N PRO A 236 -9.01 -20.62 -10.77
CA PRO A 236 -8.26 -21.61 -11.56
C PRO A 236 -7.83 -21.08 -12.94
N HIS A 237 -8.45 -20.01 -13.46
CA HIS A 237 -8.01 -19.36 -14.70
C HIS A 237 -6.72 -18.57 -14.53
N LEU A 238 -6.50 -17.99 -13.36
CA LEU A 238 -5.29 -17.22 -13.03
C LEU A 238 -4.19 -18.10 -12.43
N LYS A 239 -4.59 -19.21 -11.80
CA LYS A 239 -3.72 -20.03 -10.96
C LYS A 239 -3.75 -21.51 -11.33
N SER A 240 -2.79 -21.89 -12.17
CA SER A 240 -2.58 -23.30 -12.52
C SER A 240 -2.16 -24.12 -11.29
N LYS A 241 -2.34 -25.45 -11.35
CA LYS A 241 -1.90 -26.36 -10.27
C LYS A 241 -0.39 -26.28 -10.02
N ALA A 242 0.41 -26.09 -11.08
CA ALA A 242 1.86 -25.99 -10.98
C ALA A 242 2.31 -24.68 -10.32
N MET A 243 1.67 -23.55 -10.66
CA MET A 243 2.03 -22.24 -10.11
C MET A 243 1.93 -22.18 -8.59
N ARG A 244 1.02 -22.96 -7.98
CA ARG A 244 0.85 -23.06 -6.52
C ARG A 244 2.14 -23.46 -5.79
N TYR A 245 2.87 -24.43 -6.33
CA TYR A 245 4.09 -24.94 -5.73
C TYR A 245 5.31 -24.13 -6.17
N VAL A 246 5.28 -23.60 -7.40
CA VAL A 246 6.34 -22.69 -7.90
C VAL A 246 6.44 -21.46 -7.01
N SER A 247 5.31 -20.87 -6.60
CA SER A 247 5.29 -19.73 -5.67
C SER A 247 6.13 -20.02 -4.43
N TRP A 248 5.91 -21.14 -3.73
CA TRP A 248 6.63 -21.47 -2.50
C TRP A 248 8.13 -21.68 -2.69
N VAL A 249 8.53 -22.34 -3.78
CA VAL A 249 9.95 -22.64 -4.02
C VAL A 249 10.72 -21.40 -4.46
N THR A 250 10.07 -20.50 -5.20
CA THR A 250 10.70 -19.30 -5.77
C THR A 250 10.58 -18.08 -4.86
N GLU A 251 9.66 -18.09 -3.90
CA GLU A 251 9.37 -16.97 -2.99
C GLU A 251 10.62 -16.42 -2.29
N PRO A 252 11.49 -17.21 -1.65
CA PRO A 252 12.67 -16.66 -0.98
C PRO A 252 13.62 -15.91 -1.92
N VAL A 253 13.77 -16.42 -3.15
CA VAL A 253 14.61 -15.80 -4.17
C VAL A 253 13.94 -14.54 -4.72
N ALA A 254 12.63 -14.60 -4.99
CA ALA A 254 11.85 -13.46 -5.44
C ALA A 254 11.90 -12.32 -4.42
N TYR A 255 11.77 -12.65 -3.13
CA TYR A 255 11.83 -11.69 -2.03
C TYR A 255 13.20 -11.01 -1.94
N ALA A 256 14.30 -11.77 -2.07
CA ALA A 256 15.65 -11.20 -2.08
C ALA A 256 15.94 -10.31 -3.30
N LEU A 257 15.18 -10.45 -4.39
CA LEU A 257 15.38 -9.73 -5.65
C LEU A 257 14.34 -8.62 -5.90
N ALA A 258 13.26 -8.54 -5.13
CA ALA A 258 12.13 -7.64 -5.37
C ALA A 258 12.55 -6.17 -5.54
N PHE A 259 13.43 -5.64 -4.68
CA PHE A 259 13.94 -4.28 -4.79
C PHE A 259 14.70 -4.03 -6.10
N PHE A 260 15.50 -5.01 -6.54
CA PHE A 260 16.23 -4.93 -7.80
C PHE A 260 15.30 -5.02 -9.01
N ILE A 261 14.29 -5.90 -8.95
CA ILE A 261 13.27 -6.03 -9.99
C ILE A 261 12.50 -4.71 -10.13
N GLN A 262 12.15 -4.06 -9.02
CA GLN A 262 11.44 -2.78 -9.04
C GLN A 262 12.21 -1.70 -9.83
N ILE A 263 13.49 -1.48 -9.53
CA ILE A 263 14.31 -0.50 -10.28
C ILE A 263 14.58 -0.95 -11.71
N ALA A 264 14.84 -2.25 -11.94
CA ALA A 264 15.09 -2.80 -13.27
C ALA A 264 13.88 -2.64 -14.20
N THR A 265 12.67 -2.90 -13.70
CA THR A 265 11.42 -2.70 -14.45
C THR A 265 11.24 -1.23 -14.84
N ARG A 266 11.50 -0.28 -13.91
CA ARG A 266 11.39 1.15 -14.23
C ARG A 266 12.43 1.60 -15.26
N ILE A 267 13.68 1.14 -15.14
CA ILE A 267 14.74 1.41 -16.13
C ILE A 267 14.36 0.84 -17.49
N PHE A 268 13.99 -0.44 -17.55
CA PHE A 268 13.62 -1.12 -18.79
C PHE A 268 12.44 -0.42 -19.48
N TYR A 269 11.37 -0.11 -18.72
CA TYR A 269 10.22 0.59 -19.27
C TYR A 269 10.60 1.98 -19.80
N SER A 270 11.44 2.72 -19.07
CA SER A 270 11.88 4.07 -19.46
C SER A 270 12.75 4.08 -20.71
N LEU A 271 13.54 3.04 -20.93
CA LEU A 271 14.36 2.89 -22.14
C LEU A 271 13.55 2.45 -23.37
N ARG A 272 12.39 1.81 -23.18
CA ARG A 272 11.59 1.20 -24.26
C ARG A 272 10.31 1.96 -24.59
N HIS A 273 9.79 2.75 -23.65
CA HIS A 273 8.50 3.41 -23.75
C HIS A 273 8.63 4.89 -23.34
N THR A 274 8.12 5.26 -22.17
CA THR A 274 8.17 6.63 -21.64
C THR A 274 8.98 6.65 -20.35
N ASN A 275 9.72 7.73 -20.13
CA ASN A 275 10.53 7.88 -18.93
C ASN A 275 9.65 7.97 -17.69
N ILE A 276 9.76 6.97 -16.81
CA ILE A 276 9.09 6.91 -15.51
C ILE A 276 10.11 6.94 -14.35
N MET A 277 11.37 7.30 -14.64
CA MET A 277 12.43 7.49 -13.65
C MET A 277 12.44 8.93 -13.14
N TYR A 278 12.82 9.08 -11.87
CA TYR A 278 12.94 10.34 -11.17
C TYR A 278 14.37 10.54 -10.67
N TRP A 279 14.78 11.79 -10.42
CA TRP A 279 16.11 12.09 -9.88
C TRP A 279 16.36 11.36 -8.56
N HIS A 280 15.32 11.17 -7.74
CA HIS A 280 15.41 10.51 -6.45
C HIS A 280 15.55 8.98 -6.54
N ASP A 281 15.47 8.37 -7.72
CA ASP A 281 15.92 6.97 -7.91
C ASP A 281 17.43 6.82 -7.67
N LEU A 282 18.20 7.92 -7.75
CA LEU A 282 19.63 7.92 -7.46
C LEU A 282 19.96 7.91 -5.97
N LEU A 283 18.98 8.16 -5.08
CA LEU A 283 19.24 8.29 -3.63
C LEU A 283 19.83 7.02 -3.02
N ALA A 284 19.51 5.83 -3.52
CA ALA A 284 20.10 4.57 -3.05
C ALA A 284 21.63 4.53 -3.19
N LEU A 285 22.19 5.26 -4.17
CA LEU A 285 23.65 5.36 -4.37
C LEU A 285 24.35 6.17 -3.25
N SER A 286 23.59 6.90 -2.42
CA SER A 286 24.14 7.56 -1.23
C SER A 286 24.71 6.56 -0.23
N ILE A 287 24.21 5.31 -0.19
CA ILE A 287 24.71 4.27 0.72
C ILE A 287 26.15 3.87 0.37
N PRO A 288 26.48 3.37 -0.83
CA PRO A 288 27.86 3.02 -1.17
C PRO A 288 28.82 4.22 -1.14
N VAL A 289 28.34 5.44 -1.47
CA VAL A 289 29.12 6.67 -1.31
C VAL A 289 29.43 6.94 0.17
N SER A 290 28.46 6.80 1.06
CA SER A 290 28.65 6.98 2.50
C SER A 290 29.58 5.93 3.10
N ILE A 291 29.55 4.69 2.60
CA ILE A 291 30.52 3.66 3.00
C ILE A 291 31.94 4.08 2.62
N TYR A 292 32.14 4.51 1.37
CA TYR A 292 33.48 4.93 0.89
C TYR A 292 34.02 6.11 1.70
N LEU A 293 33.21 7.16 1.89
CA LEU A 293 33.59 8.34 2.66
C LEU A 293 33.77 8.04 4.15
N GLY A 294 32.84 7.29 4.76
CA GLY A 294 32.88 6.93 6.18
C GLY A 294 34.03 6.00 6.58
N THR A 295 34.62 5.31 5.60
CA THR A 295 35.85 4.52 5.80
C THR A 295 37.13 5.29 5.45
N GLY A 296 37.04 6.58 5.12
CA GLY A 296 38.18 7.41 4.71
C GLY A 296 38.84 6.92 3.41
N GLY A 297 38.08 6.27 2.53
CA GLY A 297 38.57 5.70 1.28
C GLY A 297 39.40 4.42 1.44
N THR A 298 39.50 3.85 2.65
CA THR A 298 40.28 2.62 2.91
C THR A 298 39.60 1.37 2.35
N VAL A 299 38.28 1.37 2.18
CA VAL A 299 37.53 0.31 1.52
C VAL A 299 37.35 0.67 0.04
N GLY A 300 37.84 -0.19 -0.85
CA GLY A 300 37.72 0.02 -2.29
C GLY A 300 36.26 0.10 -2.77
N VAL A 301 36.01 0.85 -3.85
CA VAL A 301 34.65 1.10 -4.41
C VAL A 301 33.89 -0.20 -4.68
N LEU A 302 34.56 -1.21 -5.24
CA LEU A 302 33.93 -2.51 -5.52
C LEU A 302 33.45 -3.22 -4.23
N ALA A 303 34.20 -3.11 -3.14
CA ALA A 303 33.78 -3.66 -1.85
C ALA A 303 32.60 -2.89 -1.26
N CYS A 304 32.57 -1.55 -1.40
CA CYS A 304 31.42 -0.73 -1.01
C CYS A 304 30.15 -1.14 -1.76
N LEU A 305 30.25 -1.34 -3.08
CA LEU A 305 29.14 -1.82 -3.91
C LEU A 305 28.68 -3.22 -3.49
N ARG A 306 29.60 -4.15 -3.22
CA ARG A 306 29.25 -5.50 -2.73
C ARG A 306 28.51 -5.46 -1.40
N THR A 307 28.97 -4.66 -0.44
CA THR A 307 28.29 -4.46 0.84
C THR A 307 26.88 -3.91 0.64
N TRP A 308 26.74 -2.86 -0.18
CA TRP A 308 25.45 -2.25 -0.49
C TRP A 308 24.48 -3.23 -1.17
N LEU A 309 24.93 -3.98 -2.18
CA LEU A 309 24.09 -4.97 -2.85
C LEU A 309 23.65 -6.09 -1.88
N ALA A 310 24.57 -6.60 -1.06
CA ALA A 310 24.27 -7.67 -0.10
C ALA A 310 23.25 -7.22 0.97
N MET A 311 23.43 -6.04 1.57
CA MET A 311 22.46 -5.52 2.54
C MET A 311 21.11 -5.16 1.89
N THR A 312 21.12 -4.75 0.61
CA THR A 312 19.88 -4.48 -0.15
C THR A 312 19.10 -5.77 -0.41
N SER A 313 19.77 -6.89 -0.70
CA SER A 313 19.11 -8.20 -0.79
C SER A 313 18.49 -8.65 0.54
N ILE A 314 19.19 -8.43 1.67
CA ILE A 314 18.63 -8.71 3.00
C ILE A 314 17.40 -7.84 3.25
N ALA A 315 17.49 -6.54 2.95
CA ALA A 315 16.40 -5.60 3.13
C ALA A 315 15.19 -5.96 2.27
N SER A 316 15.41 -6.31 1.00
CA SER A 316 14.38 -6.77 0.07
C SER A 316 13.67 -8.02 0.61
N PHE A 317 14.44 -9.01 1.06
CA PHE A 317 13.88 -10.23 1.64
C PHE A 317 13.02 -9.93 2.86
N SER A 318 13.55 -9.18 3.82
CA SER A 318 12.84 -8.80 5.04
C SER A 318 11.60 -7.95 4.76
N PHE A 319 11.67 -7.02 3.79
CA PHE A 319 10.54 -6.18 3.41
C PHE A 319 9.39 -7.01 2.86
N CYS A 320 9.66 -7.92 1.92
CA CYS A 320 8.63 -8.81 1.38
C CYS A 320 8.07 -9.75 2.43
N LEU A 321 8.92 -10.35 3.27
CA LEU A 321 8.48 -11.22 4.36
C LEU A 321 7.55 -10.50 5.33
N ILE A 322 7.86 -9.25 5.69
CA ILE A 322 7.03 -8.45 6.59
C ILE A 322 5.77 -7.97 5.88
N GLY A 323 5.89 -7.30 4.73
CA GLY A 323 4.79 -6.65 4.04
C GLY A 323 3.74 -7.61 3.49
N LEU A 324 4.16 -8.72 2.87
CA LEU A 324 3.23 -9.73 2.34
C LEU A 324 2.62 -10.62 3.43
N ASN A 325 3.03 -10.44 4.69
CA ASN A 325 2.48 -11.14 5.86
C ASN A 325 2.10 -10.13 6.97
N ALA A 326 1.67 -8.93 6.57
CA ALA A 326 1.32 -7.84 7.46
C ALA A 326 -0.18 -7.78 7.79
N ALA A 327 -1.05 -8.05 6.81
CA ALA A 327 -2.49 -7.87 7.00
C ALA A 327 -3.35 -8.52 5.92
N HIS A 328 -2.83 -8.52 4.70
CA HIS A 328 -3.49 -9.06 3.52
C HIS A 328 -3.00 -10.49 3.25
N HIS A 329 -3.70 -11.22 2.38
CA HIS A 329 -3.40 -12.60 1.96
C HIS A 329 -3.81 -13.76 2.88
N ASP A 330 -4.70 -13.61 3.84
CA ASP A 330 -5.24 -14.74 4.62
C ASP A 330 -6.52 -15.37 3.98
N PRO A 331 -6.76 -16.68 4.05
CA PRO A 331 -8.00 -17.28 3.54
C PRO A 331 -9.28 -16.87 4.28
N GLU A 332 -9.19 -16.31 5.49
CA GLU A 332 -10.35 -15.82 6.25
C GLU A 332 -10.81 -14.40 5.83
N ILE A 333 -10.01 -13.66 5.06
CA ILE A 333 -10.33 -12.31 4.56
C ILE A 333 -10.79 -12.34 3.10
N TYR A 334 -11.46 -11.27 2.68
CA TYR A 334 -11.99 -11.15 1.32
C TYR A 334 -10.84 -11.15 0.30
N HIS A 335 -10.99 -11.96 -0.75
CA HIS A 335 -10.27 -11.79 -2.00
C HIS A 335 -11.26 -11.81 -3.16
N GLU A 336 -10.85 -11.22 -4.28
CA GLU A 336 -11.63 -11.20 -5.51
C GLU A 336 -12.19 -12.59 -5.89
N GLY A 337 -13.46 -12.61 -6.28
CA GLY A 337 -14.23 -13.82 -6.53
C GLY A 337 -14.92 -14.43 -5.29
N ASP A 338 -14.48 -14.14 -4.06
CA ASP A 338 -15.21 -14.54 -2.86
C ASP A 338 -16.58 -13.86 -2.79
N THR A 339 -17.52 -14.46 -2.04
CA THR A 339 -18.81 -13.81 -1.78
C THR A 339 -18.58 -12.52 -0.99
N ASN A 340 -19.13 -11.43 -1.51
CA ASN A 340 -19.10 -10.14 -0.84
C ASN A 340 -20.13 -10.08 0.29
N ARG A 341 -19.88 -9.23 1.30
CA ARG A 341 -20.95 -8.82 2.22
C ARG A 341 -22.09 -8.16 1.45
N GLU A 342 -23.32 -8.33 1.95
CA GLU A 342 -24.52 -7.70 1.38
C GLU A 342 -24.46 -6.17 1.50
N ASP A 343 -24.04 -5.68 2.67
CA ASP A 343 -23.74 -4.27 2.90
C ASP A 343 -22.51 -3.87 2.07
N ARG A 344 -22.64 -2.84 1.24
CA ARG A 344 -21.61 -2.42 0.28
C ARG A 344 -20.75 -1.26 0.77
N ASP A 345 -20.84 -0.88 2.04
CA ASP A 345 -20.03 0.21 2.61
C ASP A 345 -18.52 -0.03 2.40
N TRP A 346 -17.85 1.00 1.86
CA TRP A 346 -16.42 0.94 1.53
C TRP A 346 -15.54 0.68 2.76
N GLY A 347 -15.83 1.27 3.92
CA GLY A 347 -15.05 1.06 5.13
C GLY A 347 -15.20 -0.35 5.70
N LEU A 348 -16.40 -0.93 5.62
CA LEU A 348 -16.61 -2.33 5.97
C LEU A 348 -15.89 -3.29 5.01
N PHE A 349 -15.82 -2.95 3.72
CA PHE A 349 -14.99 -3.69 2.76
C PHE A 349 -13.49 -3.66 3.13
N GLN A 350 -12.96 -2.53 3.60
CA GLN A 350 -11.58 -2.45 4.13
C GLN A 350 -11.39 -3.40 5.34
N VAL A 351 -12.35 -3.43 6.27
CA VAL A 351 -12.31 -4.34 7.43
C VAL A 351 -12.36 -5.81 6.98
N ASP A 352 -13.11 -6.13 5.93
CA ASP A 352 -13.26 -7.49 5.43
C ASP A 352 -12.00 -8.02 4.72
N THR A 353 -11.15 -7.14 4.21
CA THR A 353 -9.91 -7.45 3.50
C THR A 353 -8.67 -7.44 4.40
N ILE A 354 -8.83 -7.19 5.70
CA ILE A 354 -7.73 -7.03 6.67
C ILE A 354 -7.90 -7.98 7.86
N ILE A 355 -6.79 -8.57 8.28
CA ILE A 355 -6.60 -9.15 9.61
C ILE A 355 -5.36 -8.49 10.22
N ASP A 356 -5.51 -7.84 11.38
CA ASP A 356 -4.48 -7.00 11.98
C ASP A 356 -3.42 -7.82 12.72
N ARG A 357 -2.21 -7.28 12.79
CA ARG A 357 -1.11 -7.82 13.62
C ARG A 357 -1.21 -7.36 15.07
N GLY A 358 -2.05 -8.05 15.84
CA GLY A 358 -2.30 -7.75 17.26
C GLY A 358 -1.03 -7.81 18.13
N ASP A 359 -0.06 -8.64 17.75
CA ASP A 359 1.23 -8.82 18.43
C ASP A 359 2.17 -7.60 18.35
N LEU A 360 1.89 -6.62 17.49
CA LEU A 360 2.73 -5.42 17.31
C LEU A 360 2.24 -4.20 18.10
N LYS A 361 0.94 -4.15 18.44
CA LYS A 361 0.23 -2.94 18.89
C LYS A 361 0.76 -2.34 20.20
N TRP A 362 1.50 -3.11 20.99
CA TRP A 362 2.11 -2.64 22.23
C TRP A 362 3.31 -1.71 22.03
N SER A 363 3.86 -1.63 20.81
CA SER A 363 5.05 -0.83 20.50
C SER A 363 4.90 -0.01 19.23
N GLN A 364 4.92 1.31 19.35
CA GLN A 364 4.95 2.21 18.21
C GLN A 364 6.15 1.95 17.28
N PHE A 365 7.28 1.48 17.80
CA PHE A 365 8.42 1.10 16.97
C PHE A 365 8.06 -0.09 16.08
N LEU A 366 7.44 -1.13 16.64
CA LEU A 366 7.03 -2.31 15.89
C LEU A 366 5.93 -1.99 14.89
N VAL A 367 4.93 -1.20 15.29
CA VAL A 367 3.87 -0.70 14.39
C VAL A 367 4.47 0.01 13.17
N LEU A 368 5.39 0.96 13.38
CA LEU A 368 6.03 1.72 12.29
C LEU A 368 6.97 0.90 11.41
N THR A 369 7.54 -0.19 11.91
CA THR A 369 8.55 -0.99 11.18
C THR A 369 8.00 -2.29 10.61
N HIS A 370 6.77 -2.67 10.97
CA HIS A 370 6.13 -3.92 10.57
C HIS A 370 4.67 -3.76 10.15
N PHE A 371 4.25 -2.57 9.71
CA PHE A 371 2.91 -2.27 9.21
C PHE A 371 1.78 -2.60 10.21
N GLY A 372 1.98 -2.33 11.51
CA GLY A 372 0.94 -2.49 12.52
C GLY A 372 -0.21 -1.49 12.36
N ASP A 373 -1.27 -1.67 13.15
CA ASP A 373 -2.51 -0.87 13.10
C ASP A 373 -3.12 -0.75 11.69
N HIS A 374 -3.02 -1.83 10.92
CA HIS A 374 -3.22 -1.83 9.47
C HIS A 374 -4.63 -1.42 9.06
N VAL A 375 -5.66 -1.89 9.76
CA VAL A 375 -7.07 -1.52 9.48
C VAL A 375 -7.30 -0.01 9.58
N LEU A 376 -6.78 0.63 10.63
CA LEU A 376 -6.94 2.06 10.83
C LEU A 376 -6.08 2.85 9.84
N HIS A 377 -4.92 2.31 9.48
CA HIS A 377 -4.08 2.89 8.44
C HIS A 377 -4.77 2.88 7.08
N HIS A 378 -5.44 1.80 6.68
CA HIS A 378 -6.20 1.76 5.41
C HIS A 378 -7.40 2.70 5.42
N LEU A 379 -8.10 2.82 6.54
CA LEU A 379 -9.26 3.71 6.66
C LEU A 379 -8.86 5.20 6.71
N PHE A 380 -7.69 5.51 7.27
CA PHE A 380 -7.20 6.87 7.51
C PHE A 380 -5.70 7.04 7.19
N PRO A 381 -5.27 6.83 5.93
CA PRO A 381 -3.85 6.68 5.57
C PRO A 381 -3.00 7.93 5.78
N THR A 382 -3.63 9.10 5.86
CA THR A 382 -2.93 10.38 6.07
C THR A 382 -2.57 10.64 7.53
N LEU A 383 -3.10 9.84 8.47
CA LEU A 383 -2.74 9.94 9.87
C LEU A 383 -1.39 9.28 10.14
N ASP A 384 -0.62 9.91 11.03
CA ASP A 384 0.61 9.29 11.51
C ASP A 384 0.27 8.02 12.31
N HIS A 385 0.98 6.91 12.08
CA HIS A 385 0.77 5.66 12.81
C HIS A 385 0.79 5.84 14.32
N GLY A 386 1.58 6.78 14.85
CA GLY A 386 1.62 7.07 16.28
C GLY A 386 0.28 7.55 16.87
N LEU A 387 -0.67 7.99 16.04
CA LEU A 387 -2.00 8.44 16.47
C LEU A 387 -3.06 7.34 16.39
N LEU A 388 -2.86 6.31 15.58
CA LEU A 388 -3.87 5.27 15.32
C LEU A 388 -4.30 4.53 16.59
N PRO A 389 -3.41 4.19 17.56
CA PRO A 389 -3.82 3.51 18.79
C PRO A 389 -4.94 4.21 19.56
N ALA A 390 -5.00 5.55 19.52
CA ALA A 390 -6.02 6.33 20.21
C ALA A 390 -7.41 6.22 19.57
N LEU A 391 -7.51 5.71 18.34
CA LEU A 391 -8.76 5.65 17.57
C LEU A 391 -9.47 4.30 17.68
N TYR A 392 -8.82 3.27 18.24
CA TYR A 392 -9.43 1.94 18.42
C TYR A 392 -10.75 1.95 19.20
N PRO A 393 -10.92 2.71 20.30
CA PRO A 393 -12.21 2.76 21.01
C PRO A 393 -13.36 3.19 20.11
N VAL A 394 -13.12 4.20 19.28
CA VAL A 394 -14.10 4.72 18.32
C VAL A 394 -14.35 3.73 17.17
N LEU A 395 -13.31 3.04 16.70
CA LEU A 395 -13.44 1.97 15.73
C LEU A 395 -14.32 0.84 16.26
N TYR A 396 -14.05 0.32 17.46
CA TYR A 396 -14.83 -0.77 18.05
C TYR A 396 -16.29 -0.38 18.27
N GLN A 397 -16.55 0.82 18.81
CA GLN A 397 -17.91 1.34 18.95
C GLN A 397 -18.66 1.34 17.60
N THR A 398 -17.99 1.73 16.53
CA THR A 398 -18.62 1.81 15.20
C THR A 398 -18.75 0.42 14.56
N LEU A 399 -17.80 -0.48 14.78
CA LEU A 399 -17.91 -1.88 14.34
C LEU A 399 -19.11 -2.57 14.98
N ASP A 400 -19.32 -2.38 16.29
CA ASP A 400 -20.46 -2.97 17.00
C ASP A 400 -21.81 -2.50 16.44
N GLU A 401 -21.93 -1.20 16.15
CA GLU A 401 -23.14 -0.59 15.57
C GLU A 401 -23.48 -1.17 14.18
N PHE A 402 -22.46 -1.34 13.33
CA PHE A 402 -22.61 -1.84 11.97
C PHE A 402 -22.38 -3.36 11.84
N LYS A 403 -22.30 -4.07 12.97
CA LYS A 403 -22.08 -5.52 13.05
C LYS A 403 -20.82 -5.98 12.27
N GLY A 404 -19.80 -5.13 12.23
CA GLY A 404 -18.47 -5.45 11.73
C GLY A 404 -17.63 -6.16 12.78
N HIS A 405 -16.53 -6.79 12.36
CA HIS A 405 -15.63 -7.49 13.28
C HIS A 405 -14.17 -7.30 12.85
N LEU A 406 -13.37 -6.69 13.73
CA LEU A 406 -11.93 -6.63 13.54
C LEU A 406 -11.31 -7.98 13.91
N ARG A 407 -10.49 -8.53 13.01
CA ARG A 407 -9.74 -9.77 13.26
C ARG A 407 -8.30 -9.43 13.53
N GLU A 408 -7.66 -10.25 14.36
CA GLU A 408 -6.24 -10.12 14.66
C GLU A 408 -5.59 -11.51 14.70
N CYS A 409 -4.32 -11.59 14.31
CA CYS A 409 -3.49 -12.76 14.52
C CYS A 409 -2.01 -12.36 14.65
N ASN A 410 -1.15 -13.34 14.99
CA ASN A 410 0.30 -13.12 15.08
C ASN A 410 1.02 -13.38 13.75
N HIS A 411 2.32 -13.08 13.68
CA HIS A 411 3.07 -13.22 12.41
C HIS A 411 3.07 -14.63 11.84
N ILE A 412 3.20 -15.64 12.70
CA ILE A 412 3.30 -17.04 12.27
C ILE A 412 1.97 -17.49 11.68
N GLU A 413 0.86 -17.10 12.32
CA GLU A 413 -0.48 -17.34 11.80
C GLU A 413 -0.67 -16.69 10.44
N HIS A 414 -0.24 -15.44 10.26
CA HIS A 414 -0.26 -14.76 8.96
C HIS A 414 0.56 -15.48 7.89
N MET A 415 1.80 -15.89 8.19
CA MET A 415 2.63 -16.62 7.23
C MET A 415 1.95 -17.92 6.79
N ILE A 416 1.38 -18.66 7.75
CA ILE A 416 0.62 -19.89 7.45
C ILE A 416 -0.62 -19.56 6.59
N GLY A 417 -1.35 -18.49 6.94
CA GLY A 417 -2.51 -17.98 6.21
C GLY A 417 -2.19 -17.65 4.76
N GLN A 418 -1.14 -16.84 4.55
CA GLN A 418 -0.65 -16.44 3.24
C GLN A 418 -0.28 -17.64 2.36
N HIS A 419 0.39 -18.64 2.90
CA HIS A 419 0.70 -19.87 2.17
C HIS A 419 -0.56 -20.69 1.84
N LYS A 420 -1.54 -20.76 2.77
CA LYS A 420 -2.84 -21.40 2.50
C LYS A 420 -3.60 -20.67 1.39
N GLN A 421 -3.56 -19.35 1.36
CA GLN A 421 -4.17 -18.55 0.30
C GLN A 421 -3.49 -18.79 -1.05
N LEU A 422 -2.16 -18.91 -1.07
CA LEU A 422 -1.39 -19.35 -2.24
C LEU A 422 -1.73 -20.77 -2.71
N LEU A 423 -2.42 -21.60 -1.92
CA LEU A 423 -2.96 -22.88 -2.40
C LEU A 423 -4.43 -22.82 -2.81
N ARG A 424 -5.19 -21.85 -2.29
CA ARG A 424 -6.63 -21.68 -2.55
C ARG A 424 -6.91 -21.37 -4.01
N ILE A 425 -7.93 -22.03 -4.57
CA ILE A 425 -8.42 -21.88 -5.97
C ILE A 425 -9.93 -21.93 -6.11
N THR A 426 -10.64 -22.07 -5.00
CA THR A 426 -12.10 -21.99 -4.97
C THR A 426 -12.45 -20.76 -4.14
N PRO A 427 -13.27 -19.85 -4.66
CA PRO A 427 -13.72 -18.72 -3.87
C PRO A 427 -14.54 -19.16 -2.65
N ASN A 428 -14.47 -18.38 -1.58
CA ASN A 428 -15.25 -18.61 -0.37
C ASN A 428 -16.71 -18.21 -0.61
N PRO A 429 -17.68 -19.14 -0.45
CA PRO A 429 -19.09 -18.83 -0.64
C PRO A 429 -19.67 -17.98 0.50
N LYS A 430 -18.95 -17.82 1.62
CA LYS A 430 -19.39 -17.03 2.78
C LYS A 430 -18.60 -15.73 2.85
N PRO A 431 -19.28 -14.57 3.01
CA PRO A 431 -18.56 -13.32 3.18
C PRO A 431 -17.76 -13.31 4.48
N PRO A 432 -16.60 -12.65 4.52
CA PRO A 432 -15.88 -12.39 5.76
C PRO A 432 -16.78 -11.71 6.80
N GLY A 433 -16.55 -12.02 8.08
CA GLY A 433 -17.40 -11.52 9.17
C GLY A 433 -18.77 -12.20 9.30
N SER A 434 -19.26 -12.93 8.28
CA SER A 434 -20.49 -13.74 8.41
C SER A 434 -20.24 -15.03 9.20
N GLY A 435 -20.36 -14.95 10.53
CA GLY A 435 -20.66 -16.15 11.31
C GLY A 435 -19.61 -16.66 12.30
N LYS A 436 -18.93 -15.78 13.04
CA LYS A 436 -18.53 -16.13 14.41
C LYS A 436 -19.25 -15.20 15.37
N LYS A 437 -20.41 -15.65 15.90
CA LYS A 437 -20.80 -15.23 17.24
C LYS A 437 -19.68 -15.74 18.15
N VAL A 438 -18.86 -14.82 18.66
CA VAL A 438 -17.89 -15.14 19.71
C VAL A 438 -18.70 -15.74 20.87
N LYS A 439 -18.30 -16.94 21.28
CA LYS A 439 -18.83 -17.58 22.49
C LYS A 439 -18.22 -16.95 23.72
#